data_AF-A0A969XSR0-F1
#
_entry.id   AF-A0A969XSR0-F1
#
_cell.length_a   1.000
_cell.length_b   1.000
_cell.length_c   1.000
_cell.angle_alpha   90.00
_cell.angle_beta   90.00
_cell.angle_gamma   90.00
#
_symmetry.space_group_name_H-M   'P 1'
#
loop_
_entity.id
_entity.type
_entity.pdbx_description
1 polymer ?
#
loop_
_entity_poly.entity_id
_entity_poly.type
_entity_poly.pdbx_seq_one_letter_code
_entity_poly.pdbx_strand_id
1 'polypeptide(L)'
;MTPGMIRFRDKRFLAVAIVIAALVVFVLPAFVAFRYTAPQQRGQFLTHPWRGWSFAYAALAVPGGSELKTSGMALRKADWVFKGTVVDAREVQLLYVRRKQPYTFDHPIDGRTVTTTVVPSYRFIWQVQGEVGTVSNRTDTIVALFDYRTGRMLYDIRDDLTSEELAPAPPDSSPTPGP
;
A
#
# COMPACT_ATOMS: atom_id res chain seq x y z
N MET A 1 -6.06 41.30 -35.00
CA MET A 1 -5.83 40.19 -34.05
C MET A 1 -5.92 38.89 -34.83
N THR A 2 -4.78 38.37 -35.27
CA THR A 2 -4.69 37.10 -36.00
C THR A 2 -4.39 36.01 -34.98
N PRO A 3 -5.19 34.92 -34.91
CA PRO A 3 -4.92 33.83 -34.00
C PRO A 3 -3.65 33.11 -34.47
N GLY A 4 -2.64 33.05 -33.61
CA GLY A 4 -1.38 32.35 -33.88
C GLY A 4 -1.63 30.86 -34.00
N MET A 5 -1.84 30.37 -35.22
CA MET A 5 -1.72 28.96 -35.56
C MET A 5 -0.29 28.52 -35.27
N ILE A 6 -0.14 27.59 -34.34
CA ILE A 6 1.12 26.88 -34.05
C ILE A 6 1.58 26.24 -35.36
N ARG A 7 2.59 26.84 -35.99
CA ARG A 7 3.11 26.41 -37.29
C ARG A 7 3.98 25.17 -37.05
N PHE A 8 3.41 23.98 -37.20
CA PHE A 8 4.11 22.67 -37.18
C PHE A 8 5.06 22.52 -38.39
N ARG A 9 6.04 23.41 -38.55
CA ARG A 9 6.82 23.52 -39.79
C ARG A 9 8.16 22.77 -39.78
N ASP A 10 8.63 22.30 -38.63
CA ASP A 10 9.89 21.57 -38.55
C ASP A 10 9.68 20.09 -38.22
N LYS A 11 10.03 19.21 -39.17
CA LYS A 11 10.03 17.75 -38.97
C LYS A 11 10.80 17.33 -37.71
N ARG A 12 11.84 18.10 -37.36
CA ARG A 12 12.62 17.93 -36.13
C ARG A 12 11.81 18.23 -34.88
N PHE A 13 11.01 19.30 -34.89
CA PHE A 13 10.11 19.64 -33.78
C PHE A 13 9.04 18.55 -33.61
N LEU A 14 8.45 18.07 -34.72
CA LEU A 14 7.48 16.97 -34.67
C LEU A 14 8.13 15.69 -34.14
N ALA A 15 9.33 15.34 -34.61
CA ALA A 15 10.05 14.16 -34.13
C ALA A 15 10.37 14.27 -32.63
N VAL A 16 10.83 15.43 -32.17
CA VAL A 16 11.07 15.68 -30.74
C VAL A 16 9.78 15.58 -29.93
N ALA A 17 8.68 16.17 -30.41
CA ALA A 17 7.38 16.08 -29.75
C ALA A 17 6.89 14.62 -29.64
N ILE A 18 7.07 13.82 -30.69
CA ILE A 18 6.74 12.38 -30.68
C ILE A 18 7.62 11.63 -29.69
N VAL A 19 8.93 11.90 -29.66
CA VAL A 19 9.87 11.26 -28.72
C VAL A 19 9.50 11.61 -27.28
N ILE A 20 9.20 12.88 -26.99
CA ILE A 20 8.75 13.32 -25.66
C ILE A 20 7.43 12.63 -25.30
N ALA A 21 6.45 12.61 -26.20
CA ALA A 21 5.18 11.95 -25.96
C ALA A 21 5.36 10.45 -25.70
N ALA A 22 6.20 9.77 -26.48
CA ALA A 22 6.52 8.37 -26.29
C ALA A 22 7.21 8.12 -24.94
N LEU A 23 8.14 8.99 -24.54
CA LEU A 23 8.82 8.91 -23.25
C LEU A 23 7.84 9.12 -22.08
N VAL A 24 6.92 10.08 -22.19
CA VAL A 24 5.86 10.30 -21.20
C VAL A 24 4.97 9.06 -21.06
N VAL A 25 4.47 8.52 -22.17
CA VAL A 25 3.65 7.29 -22.18
C VAL A 25 4.41 6.12 -21.56
N PHE A 26 5.70 6.00 -21.86
CA PHE A 26 6.55 4.94 -21.32
C PHE A 26 6.73 5.02 -19.80
N VAL A 27 6.88 6.22 -19.24
CA VAL A 27 7.11 6.43 -17.79
C VAL A 27 5.81 6.47 -16.99
N LEU A 28 4.68 6.82 -17.61
CA LEU A 28 3.40 7.03 -16.92
C LEU A 28 2.94 5.85 -16.05
N PRO A 29 3.01 4.57 -16.48
CA PRO A 29 2.66 3.44 -15.62
C PRO A 29 3.52 3.31 -14.36
N ALA A 30 4.80 3.71 -14.44
CA ALA A 30 5.69 3.71 -13.29
C ALA A 30 5.28 4.78 -12.26
N PHE A 31 4.86 5.95 -12.73
CA PHE A 31 4.34 7.01 -11.87
C PHE A 31 3.02 6.62 -11.20
N VAL A 32 2.13 5.96 -11.95
CA VAL A 32 0.89 5.38 -11.39
C VAL A 32 1.23 4.37 -10.30
N ALA A 33 2.11 3.40 -10.57
CA ALA A 33 2.52 2.41 -9.56
C ALA A 33 3.16 3.08 -8.33
N PHE A 34 4.02 4.08 -8.52
CA PHE A 34 4.60 4.87 -7.44
C PHE A 34 3.54 5.49 -6.51
N ARG A 35 2.44 6.00 -7.06
CA ARG A 35 1.39 6.66 -6.26
C ARG A 35 0.52 5.70 -5.45
N TYR A 36 0.28 4.49 -5.97
CA TYR A 36 -0.64 3.52 -5.38
C TYR A 36 0.04 2.45 -4.53
N THR A 37 1.35 2.26 -4.66
CA THR A 37 2.07 1.21 -3.95
C THR A 37 2.61 1.64 -2.59
N ALA A 38 2.79 0.65 -1.70
CA ALA A 38 3.37 0.80 -0.37
C ALA A 38 4.73 1.54 -0.41
N PRO A 39 5.11 2.33 0.62
CA PRO A 39 6.28 3.19 0.57
C PRO A 39 7.57 2.43 0.30
N GLN A 40 7.65 1.18 0.78
CA GLN A 40 8.76 0.26 0.59
C GLN A 40 9.03 -0.09 -0.88
N GLN A 41 8.02 -0.01 -1.77
CA GLN A 41 8.15 -0.36 -3.19
C GLN A 41 8.29 0.86 -4.11
N ARG A 42 7.92 2.05 -3.65
CA ARG A 42 7.83 3.27 -4.47
C ARG A 42 9.12 3.56 -5.25
N GLY A 43 10.28 3.50 -4.58
CA GLY A 43 11.57 3.78 -5.21
C GLY A 43 11.96 2.83 -6.36
N GLN A 44 11.41 1.60 -6.36
CA GLN A 44 11.74 0.60 -7.38
C GLN A 44 11.07 0.91 -8.74
N PHE A 45 9.94 1.60 -8.74
CA PHE A 45 9.23 1.94 -9.98
C PHE A 45 9.89 3.09 -10.74
N LEU A 46 10.47 4.06 -10.02
CA LEU A 46 11.19 5.17 -10.64
C LEU A 46 12.53 4.72 -11.25
N THR A 47 13.20 3.77 -10.60
CA THR A 47 14.48 3.22 -11.08
C THR A 47 14.32 2.17 -12.18
N HIS A 48 13.19 1.45 -12.21
CA HIS A 48 12.92 0.37 -13.16
C HIS A 48 11.54 0.54 -13.81
N PRO A 49 11.36 1.48 -14.76
CA PRO A 49 10.05 1.89 -15.28
C PRO A 49 9.24 0.75 -15.96
N TRP A 50 9.90 -0.29 -16.47
CA TRP A 50 9.23 -1.49 -17.00
C TRP A 50 8.42 -2.25 -15.94
N ARG A 51 8.76 -2.12 -14.64
CA ARG A 51 7.94 -2.67 -13.56
C ARG A 51 6.58 -1.98 -13.46
N GLY A 52 6.50 -0.70 -13.82
CA GLY A 52 5.25 0.04 -13.94
C GLY A 52 4.30 -0.57 -14.97
N TRP A 53 4.83 -1.02 -16.11
CA TRP A 53 4.05 -1.74 -17.12
C TRP A 53 3.55 -3.10 -16.63
N SER A 54 4.39 -3.83 -15.90
CA SER A 54 3.98 -5.10 -15.29
C SER A 54 2.87 -4.91 -14.26
N PHE A 55 2.94 -3.83 -13.48
CA PHE A 55 1.89 -3.40 -12.55
C PHE A 55 0.60 -3.05 -13.29
N ALA A 56 0.67 -2.22 -14.33
CA ALA A 56 -0.49 -1.83 -15.13
C ALA A 56 -1.17 -3.04 -15.78
N TYR A 57 -0.40 -3.97 -16.33
CA TYR A 57 -0.94 -5.22 -16.84
C TYR A 57 -1.63 -6.05 -15.75
N ALA A 58 -1.02 -6.14 -14.56
CA ALA A 58 -1.66 -6.83 -13.42
C ALA A 58 -2.95 -6.14 -12.98
N ALA A 59 -3.01 -4.80 -13.00
CA ALA A 59 -4.22 -4.04 -12.70
C ALA A 59 -5.34 -4.27 -13.73
N LEU A 60 -4.98 -4.38 -15.01
CA LEU A 60 -5.93 -4.69 -16.09
C LEU A 60 -6.39 -6.16 -16.07
N ALA A 61 -5.52 -7.08 -15.67
CA ALA A 61 -5.80 -8.51 -15.58
C ALA A 61 -6.42 -8.93 -14.24
N VAL A 62 -6.97 -7.97 -13.47
CA VAL A 62 -7.64 -8.26 -12.19
C VAL A 62 -8.88 -9.12 -12.45
N PRO A 63 -9.04 -10.26 -11.76
CA PRO A 63 -10.25 -11.07 -11.86
C PRO A 63 -11.48 -10.27 -11.41
N GLY A 64 -12.54 -10.30 -12.21
CA GLY A 64 -13.79 -9.56 -11.94
C GLY A 64 -14.46 -9.93 -10.62
N GLY A 65 -14.20 -11.12 -10.07
CA GLY A 65 -14.69 -11.58 -8.77
C GLY A 65 -13.79 -11.26 -7.57
N SER A 66 -12.84 -10.32 -7.67
CA SER A 66 -11.98 -9.96 -6.53
C SER A 66 -12.80 -9.28 -5.42
N GLU A 67 -12.65 -9.73 -4.17
CA GLU A 67 -13.40 -9.21 -3.02
C GLU A 67 -12.99 -7.78 -2.63
N LEU A 68 -11.69 -7.49 -2.59
CA LEU A 68 -11.16 -6.20 -2.15
C LEU A 68 -10.65 -5.40 -3.35
N LYS A 69 -11.53 -4.95 -4.22
CA LYS A 69 -11.16 -4.18 -5.43
C LYS A 69 -10.58 -2.79 -5.14
N THR A 70 -10.95 -2.19 -4.01
CA THR A 70 -10.62 -0.79 -3.68
C THR A 70 -9.99 -0.69 -2.30
N SER A 71 -9.16 0.34 -2.10
CA SER A 71 -8.55 0.64 -0.81
C SER A 71 -9.59 0.90 0.28
N GLY A 72 -10.70 1.58 -0.05
CA GLY A 72 -11.80 1.81 0.89
C GLY A 72 -12.50 0.54 1.37
N MET A 73 -12.63 -0.48 0.51
CA MET A 73 -13.16 -1.79 0.96
C MET A 73 -12.18 -2.51 1.89
N ALA A 74 -10.89 -2.44 1.58
CA ALA A 74 -9.85 -3.03 2.40
C ALA A 74 -9.74 -2.32 3.77
N LEU A 75 -9.84 -0.99 3.80
CA LEU A 75 -9.84 -0.21 5.06
C LEU A 75 -11.07 -0.55 5.90
N ARG A 76 -12.29 -0.52 5.33
CA ARG A 76 -13.50 -0.94 6.06
C ARG A 76 -13.41 -2.35 6.62
N LYS A 77 -12.75 -3.27 5.90
CA LYS A 77 -12.52 -4.63 6.39
C LYS A 77 -11.53 -4.62 7.55
N ALA A 78 -10.45 -3.86 7.46
CA ALA A 78 -9.49 -3.69 8.56
C ALA A 78 -10.18 -3.12 9.81
N ASP A 79 -10.94 -2.04 9.67
CA ASP A 79 -11.69 -1.40 10.75
C ASP A 79 -12.65 -2.39 11.42
N TRP A 80 -13.31 -3.23 10.62
CA TRP A 80 -14.21 -4.26 11.14
C TRP A 80 -13.46 -5.36 11.91
N VAL A 81 -12.31 -5.83 11.40
CA VAL A 81 -11.52 -6.88 12.05
C VAL A 81 -10.90 -6.40 13.36
N PHE A 82 -10.45 -5.15 13.41
CA PHE A 82 -9.78 -4.57 14.58
C PHE A 82 -10.72 -3.82 15.52
N LYS A 83 -12.02 -3.79 15.23
CA LYS A 83 -13.01 -3.12 16.07
C LYS A 83 -12.96 -3.63 17.50
N GLY A 84 -12.75 -2.72 18.46
CA GLY A 84 -12.69 -3.04 19.88
C GLY A 84 -11.38 -3.68 20.34
N THR A 85 -10.33 -3.65 19.51
CA THR A 85 -8.98 -4.07 19.87
C THR A 85 -8.08 -2.85 20.12
N VAL A 86 -6.85 -3.09 20.56
CA VAL A 86 -5.80 -2.06 20.72
C VAL A 86 -5.21 -1.57 19.39
N VAL A 87 -5.62 -2.16 18.27
CA VAL A 87 -5.13 -1.85 16.93
C VAL A 87 -6.09 -0.91 16.23
N ASP A 88 -5.58 0.20 15.68
CA ASP A 88 -6.36 1.17 14.90
C ASP A 88 -5.81 1.24 13.47
N ALA A 89 -6.63 0.86 12.49
CA ALA A 89 -6.25 0.88 11.08
C ALA A 89 -6.38 2.29 10.51
N ARG A 90 -5.29 2.81 9.91
CA ARG A 90 -5.23 4.21 9.46
C ARG A 90 -5.18 4.35 7.94
N GLU A 91 -4.34 3.57 7.29
CA GLU A 91 -4.10 3.69 5.86
C GLU A 91 -4.03 2.31 5.21
N VAL A 92 -4.47 2.23 3.95
CA VAL A 92 -4.30 1.02 3.15
C VAL A 92 -3.59 1.36 1.85
N GLN A 93 -2.52 0.63 1.57
CA GLN A 93 -1.71 0.78 0.36
C GLN A 93 -1.55 -0.57 -0.34
N LEU A 94 -1.30 -0.53 -1.66
CA LEU A 94 -1.20 -1.74 -2.46
C LEU A 94 0.24 -2.26 -2.47
N LEU A 95 0.44 -3.55 -2.24
CA LEU A 95 1.70 -4.24 -2.48
C LEU A 95 1.64 -5.00 -3.79
N TYR A 96 2.63 -4.79 -4.65
CA TYR A 96 2.80 -5.54 -5.88
C TYR A 96 3.83 -6.66 -5.69
N VAL A 97 3.36 -7.90 -5.80
CA VAL A 97 4.11 -9.11 -5.47
C VAL A 97 3.97 -10.16 -6.57
N ARG A 98 4.80 -11.19 -6.50
CA ARG A 98 4.70 -12.32 -7.42
C ARG A 98 3.51 -13.20 -7.03
N ARG A 99 2.67 -13.54 -8.02
CA ARG A 99 1.48 -14.38 -7.81
C ARG A 99 1.88 -15.76 -7.32
N LYS A 100 1.21 -16.27 -6.27
CA LYS A 100 1.41 -17.63 -5.72
C LYS A 100 2.86 -17.92 -5.32
N GLN A 101 3.64 -16.89 -5.01
CA GLN A 101 5.00 -17.04 -4.50
C GLN A 101 5.07 -16.43 -3.10
N PRO A 102 5.89 -17.00 -2.19
CA PRO A 102 6.13 -16.39 -0.89
C PRO A 102 6.61 -14.94 -1.04
N TYR A 103 6.04 -14.07 -0.23
CA TYR A 103 6.47 -12.70 -0.03
C TYR A 103 6.91 -12.55 1.41
N THR A 104 8.21 -12.35 1.61
CA THR A 104 8.83 -12.13 2.91
C THR A 104 9.12 -10.64 3.08
N PHE A 105 8.80 -10.10 4.25
CA PHE A 105 9.09 -8.73 4.61
C PHE A 105 9.47 -8.63 6.08
N ASP A 106 10.29 -7.64 6.39
CA ASP A 106 10.66 -7.28 7.74
C ASP A 106 9.91 -6.00 8.13
N HIS A 107 9.47 -5.91 9.38
CA HIS A 107 8.86 -4.70 9.89
C HIS A 107 9.11 -4.52 11.39
N PRO A 108 9.22 -3.25 11.85
CA PRO A 108 9.46 -2.97 13.26
C PRO A 108 8.14 -3.04 14.06
N ILE A 109 8.22 -3.65 15.25
CA ILE A 109 7.20 -3.64 16.29
C ILE A 109 7.96 -3.39 17.61
N ASP A 110 7.59 -2.37 18.40
CA ASP A 110 8.23 -2.06 19.69
C ASP A 110 9.77 -2.20 19.76
N GLY A 111 10.50 -1.63 18.80
CA GLY A 111 11.97 -1.72 18.78
C GLY A 111 12.56 -3.08 18.40
N ARG A 112 11.75 -4.14 18.22
CA ARG A 112 12.15 -5.40 17.58
C ARG A 112 11.77 -5.42 16.10
N THR A 113 12.49 -6.22 15.32
CA THR A 113 12.17 -6.48 13.91
C THR A 113 11.55 -7.87 13.81
N VAL A 114 10.37 -7.95 13.19
CA VAL A 114 9.67 -9.20 12.91
C VAL A 114 9.78 -9.50 11.42
N THR A 115 10.09 -10.75 11.09
CA THR A 115 10.16 -11.27 9.72
C THR A 115 8.94 -12.13 9.44
N THR A 116 8.11 -11.69 8.51
CA THR A 116 6.85 -12.36 8.16
C THR A 116 6.87 -12.84 6.72
N THR A 117 6.34 -14.03 6.46
CA THR A 117 6.20 -14.58 5.11
C THR A 117 4.75 -14.93 4.80
N VAL A 118 4.22 -14.38 3.72
CA VAL A 118 2.84 -14.62 3.26
C VAL A 118 2.80 -15.15 1.84
N VAL A 119 1.77 -15.92 1.50
CA VAL A 119 1.55 -16.42 0.13
C VAL A 119 0.24 -15.89 -0.43
N PRO A 120 0.27 -14.92 -1.37
CA PRO A 120 -0.91 -14.35 -1.97
C PRO A 120 -1.43 -15.19 -3.14
N SER A 121 -2.74 -15.20 -3.32
CA SER A 121 -3.42 -15.85 -4.44
C SER A 121 -3.28 -15.08 -5.75
N TYR A 122 -2.98 -13.77 -5.67
CA TYR A 122 -2.83 -12.84 -6.80
C TYR A 122 -1.59 -11.95 -6.66
N ARG A 123 -1.32 -11.08 -7.64
CA ARG A 123 -0.16 -10.18 -7.66
C ARG A 123 -0.31 -8.94 -6.77
N PHE A 124 -1.45 -8.80 -6.10
CA PHE A 124 -1.76 -7.68 -5.23
C PHE A 124 -2.11 -8.17 -3.82
N ILE A 125 -1.61 -7.42 -2.84
CA ILE A 125 -1.94 -7.54 -1.42
C ILE A 125 -2.32 -6.13 -0.97
N TRP A 126 -3.33 -5.99 -0.13
CA TRP A 126 -3.56 -4.76 0.61
C TRP A 126 -2.73 -4.78 1.88
N GLN A 127 -1.79 -3.85 2.00
CA GLN A 127 -1.07 -3.59 3.23
C GLN A 127 -1.81 -2.53 4.03
N VAL A 128 -2.20 -2.88 5.25
CA VAL A 128 -2.83 -1.97 6.19
C VAL A 128 -1.75 -1.44 7.13
N GLN A 129 -1.66 -0.12 7.21
CA GLN A 129 -0.84 0.59 8.17
C GLN A 129 -1.73 1.21 9.25
N GLY A 130 -1.25 1.24 10.48
CA GLY A 130 -2.04 1.65 11.62
C GLY A 130 -1.20 1.89 12.86
N GLU A 131 -1.90 2.13 13.96
CA GLU A 131 -1.33 2.32 15.29
C GLU A 131 -1.68 1.13 16.17
N VAL A 132 -0.83 0.86 17.16
CA VAL A 132 -1.08 -0.13 18.21
C VAL A 132 -0.94 0.61 19.53
N GLY A 133 -2.05 0.91 20.20
CA GLY A 133 -2.08 1.91 21.28
C GLY A 133 -1.14 1.64 22.46
N THR A 134 -0.77 0.37 22.67
CA THR A 134 0.14 -0.09 23.74
C THR A 134 1.61 -0.12 23.34
N VAL A 135 1.90 -0.12 22.05
CA VAL A 135 3.23 -0.39 21.48
C VAL A 135 3.79 0.81 20.75
N SER A 136 2.98 1.44 19.91
CA SER A 136 3.43 2.54 19.07
C SER A 136 2.29 3.41 18.60
N ASN A 137 2.45 4.72 18.83
CA ASN A 137 1.63 5.77 18.21
C ASN A 137 2.08 6.08 16.78
N ARG A 138 2.94 5.23 16.19
CA ARG A 138 3.36 5.37 14.80
C ARG A 138 2.29 4.82 13.88
N THR A 139 1.82 5.66 12.97
CA THR A 139 0.81 5.30 11.96
C THR A 139 1.33 4.42 10.82
N ASP A 140 2.65 4.23 10.71
CA ASP A 140 3.29 3.46 9.64
C ASP A 140 3.53 1.98 9.99
N THR A 141 3.06 1.54 11.16
CA THR A 141 3.15 0.14 11.59
C THR A 141 2.27 -0.74 10.71
N ILE A 142 2.83 -1.82 10.15
CA ILE A 142 2.05 -2.78 9.35
C ILE A 142 1.20 -3.62 10.31
N VAL A 143 -0.12 -3.41 10.28
CA VAL A 143 -1.06 -4.07 11.20
C VAL A 143 -1.76 -5.28 10.58
N ALA A 144 -1.91 -5.30 9.26
CA ALA A 144 -2.51 -6.42 8.54
C ALA A 144 -2.08 -6.47 7.07
N LEU A 145 -2.11 -7.68 6.50
CA LEU A 145 -2.09 -7.89 5.06
C LEU A 145 -3.37 -8.62 4.65
N PHE A 146 -4.08 -8.12 3.63
CA PHE A 146 -5.21 -8.81 3.03
C PHE A 146 -4.92 -9.24 1.60
N ASP A 147 -5.28 -10.48 1.27
CA ASP A 147 -5.25 -10.97 -0.10
C ASP A 147 -6.26 -10.20 -0.95
N TYR A 148 -5.78 -9.59 -2.03
CA TYR A 148 -6.62 -8.72 -2.87
C TYR A 148 -7.82 -9.46 -3.48
N ARG A 149 -7.63 -10.71 -3.90
CA ARG A 149 -8.65 -11.48 -4.64
C ARG A 149 -9.67 -12.11 -3.70
N THR A 150 -9.18 -12.77 -2.66
CA THR A 150 -9.99 -13.59 -1.74
C THR A 150 -10.41 -12.85 -0.48
N GLY A 151 -9.91 -11.63 -0.27
CA GLY A 151 -10.12 -10.87 0.95
C GLY A 151 -9.52 -11.49 2.21
N ARG A 152 -8.91 -12.69 2.14
CA ARG A 152 -8.40 -13.40 3.31
C ARG A 152 -7.30 -12.60 3.98
N MET A 153 -7.31 -12.58 5.31
CA MET A 153 -6.19 -12.06 6.09
C MET A 153 -4.99 -12.97 5.91
N LEU A 154 -3.91 -12.40 5.39
CA LEU A 154 -2.63 -13.08 5.18
C LEU A 154 -1.68 -12.85 6.36
N TYR A 155 -1.86 -11.74 7.07
CA TYR A 155 -1.08 -11.36 8.23
C TYR A 155 -1.96 -10.56 9.20
N ASP A 156 -1.78 -10.79 10.50
CA ASP A 156 -2.43 -10.10 11.61
C ASP A 156 -1.36 -9.75 12.65
N ILE A 157 -1.18 -8.47 12.96
CA ILE A 157 -0.18 -8.03 13.94
C ILE A 157 -0.40 -8.60 15.33
N ARG A 158 -1.64 -8.94 15.68
CA ARG A 158 -1.97 -9.48 17.01
C ARG A 158 -1.28 -10.81 17.28
N ASP A 159 -0.95 -11.57 16.23
CA ASP A 159 -0.22 -12.84 16.35
C ASP A 159 1.23 -12.63 16.79
N ASP A 160 1.77 -11.42 16.58
CA ASP A 160 3.13 -11.06 16.98
C ASP A 160 3.18 -10.31 18.31
N LEU A 161 2.04 -9.86 18.86
CA LEU A 161 1.96 -9.11 20.11
C LEU A 161 1.93 -10.05 21.33
N THR A 162 2.56 -9.63 22.42
CA THR A 162 2.48 -10.28 23.72
C THR A 162 1.13 -10.00 24.39
N SER A 163 0.79 -10.79 25.41
CA SER A 163 -0.46 -10.60 26.17
C SER A 163 -0.56 -9.23 26.84
N GLU A 164 0.56 -8.64 27.25
CA GLU A 164 0.61 -7.29 27.84
C GLU A 164 0.36 -6.22 26.79
N GLU A 165 0.93 -6.37 25.59
CA GLU A 165 0.70 -5.47 24.46
C GLU A 165 -0.74 -5.57 23.92
N LEU A 166 -1.40 -6.72 24.08
CA LEU A 166 -2.81 -6.89 23.69
C LEU A 166 -3.79 -6.34 24.72
N ALA A 167 -3.35 -6.12 25.96
CA ALA A 167 -4.21 -5.59 27.00
C ALA A 167 -4.59 -4.13 26.67
N PRO A 168 -5.85 -3.71 26.89
CA PRO A 168 -6.21 -2.31 26.77
C PRO A 168 -5.31 -1.46 27.66
N ALA A 169 -4.86 -0.30 27.17
CA ALA A 169 -4.16 0.65 28.02
C ALA A 169 -5.00 0.91 29.28
N PRO A 170 -4.41 0.85 30.49
CA PRO A 170 -5.16 1.15 31.70
C PRO A 170 -5.79 2.54 31.55
N PRO A 171 -7.05 2.73 31.97
CA PRO A 171 -7.68 4.03 31.89
C PRO A 171 -6.79 5.03 32.63
N ASP A 172 -6.45 6.14 31.96
CA ASP A 172 -5.70 7.23 32.56
C ASP A 172 -6.29 7.52 33.94
N SER A 173 -5.46 7.37 34.97
CA SER A 173 -5.83 7.65 36.35
C SER A 173 -6.52 9.01 36.39
N SER A 174 -7.80 9.03 36.77
CA SER A 174 -8.58 10.23 37.01
C SER A 174 -7.73 11.26 37.78
N PRO A 175 -7.81 12.56 37.47
CA PRO A 175 -7.04 13.56 38.21
C PRO A 175 -7.41 13.47 39.69
N THR A 176 -6.43 13.10 40.52
CA THR A 176 -6.55 13.15 41.97
C THR A 176 -7.01 14.55 42.36
N PRO A 177 -8.09 14.72 43.13
CA PRO A 177 -8.43 16.03 43.68
C PRO A 177 -7.26 16.47 44.58
N GLY A 178 -6.61 17.57 44.21
CA GLY A 178 -5.55 18.16 45.03
C GLY A 178 -6.08 18.62 46.39
N PRO A 179 -5.22 18.68 47.42
CA PRO A 179 -5.58 19.08 48.77
C PRO A 179 -6.09 20.52 48.87
#